data_AF-A0A074Y2V3-F1
#
_entry.id   AF-A0A074Y2V3-F1
#
_cell.length_a   1.000
_cell.length_b   1.000
_cell.length_c   1.000
_cell.angle_alpha   90.00
_cell.angle_beta   90.00
_cell.angle_gamma   90.00
#
_symmetry.space_group_name_H-M   'P 1'
#
loop_
_entity.id
_entity.type
_entity.pdbx_description
1 polymer ?
#
loop_
_entity_poly.entity_id
_entity_poly.type
_entity_poly.pdbx_seq_one_letter_code
_entity_poly.pdbx_strand_id
1 'polypeptide(L)'
;SSGSLQHAYRLLLENKRLLPNPSQLALVDRLSKIQDGFGPDNRPPPTGLYIHGSVGTGKSYIASLFTSTLPSHISRRRAHFHEFMLDVHSRLHQARSSSSRYDSADPLPIIGRQIHAESRVLCFDEFQVTDIADAMILQRLMGSFWAAGGVMVATSNRAPEKLYEDGLNRDLFLPFIAMLKQRCETWPLGGAKDYRLLRSEGQTQKVFFTDPAEFQSTFEAATGGQQLVAHEIPVMMGRKLVVAAMQTDED
;
A
#
# COMPACT_ATOMS: atom_id res chain seq x y z
N SER A 1 -24.10 15.91 -5.79
CA SER A 1 -23.91 14.46 -5.62
C SER A 1 -22.64 14.23 -4.83
N SER A 2 -22.73 13.95 -3.53
CA SER A 2 -21.55 13.61 -2.70
C SER A 2 -20.99 12.28 -3.22
N GLY A 3 -19.73 12.24 -3.64
CA GLY A 3 -19.10 10.99 -4.11
C GLY A 3 -19.23 9.88 -3.07
N SER A 4 -19.40 8.63 -3.52
CA SER A 4 -19.53 7.44 -2.66
C SER A 4 -18.40 7.35 -1.64
N LEU A 5 -17.18 7.74 -2.04
CA LEU A 5 -16.00 7.80 -1.19
C LEU A 5 -16.10 8.85 -0.06
N GLN A 6 -16.49 10.09 -0.38
CA GLN A 6 -16.65 11.15 0.62
C GLN A 6 -17.75 10.82 1.62
N HIS A 7 -18.85 10.23 1.16
CA HIS A 7 -19.93 9.78 2.03
C HIS A 7 -19.46 8.66 2.96
N ALA A 8 -18.77 7.64 2.43
CA ALA A 8 -18.24 6.55 3.24
C ALA A 8 -17.20 7.04 4.28
N TYR A 9 -16.37 8.02 3.92
CA TYR A 9 -15.42 8.63 4.86
C TYR A 9 -16.15 9.38 5.99
N ARG A 10 -17.19 10.16 5.68
CA ARG A 10 -18.01 10.86 6.69
C ARG A 10 -18.70 9.90 7.65
N LEU A 11 -19.29 8.81 7.16
CA LEU A 11 -19.90 7.79 8.02
C LEU A 11 -18.90 7.18 9.02
N LEU A 12 -17.63 7.05 8.63
CA LEU A 12 -16.59 6.53 9.53
C LEU A 12 -16.20 7.53 10.63
N LEU A 13 -16.24 8.83 10.32
CA LEU A 13 -16.06 9.90 11.32
C LEU A 13 -17.25 9.97 12.28
N GLU A 14 -18.48 9.91 11.75
CA GLU A 14 -19.72 9.92 12.55
C GLU A 14 -19.78 8.74 13.52
N ASN A 15 -19.36 7.55 13.07
CA ASN A 15 -19.29 6.34 13.89
C ASN A 15 -18.05 6.27 14.80
N LYS A 16 -17.26 7.36 14.91
CA LYS A 16 -16.02 7.44 15.71
C LYS A 16 -15.00 6.33 15.42
N ARG A 17 -15.05 5.73 14.23
CA ARG A 17 -14.07 4.73 13.76
C ARG A 17 -12.79 5.37 13.22
N LEU A 18 -12.83 6.66 12.92
CA LEU A 18 -11.69 7.49 12.55
C LEU A 18 -11.73 8.82 13.31
N LEU A 19 -10.56 9.39 13.56
CA LEU A 19 -10.43 10.76 14.03
C LEU A 19 -10.36 11.72 12.84
N PRO A 20 -10.96 12.91 12.92
CA PRO A 20 -10.86 13.92 11.87
C PRO A 20 -9.39 14.28 11.59
N ASN A 21 -8.97 14.16 10.34
CA ASN A 21 -7.64 14.52 9.89
C ASN A 21 -7.72 15.30 8.57
N PRO A 22 -7.38 16.61 8.56
CA PRO A 22 -7.47 17.44 7.36
C PRO A 22 -6.69 16.90 6.16
N SER A 23 -5.51 16.31 6.39
CA SER A 23 -4.70 15.72 5.33
C SER A 23 -5.35 14.47 4.72
N GLN A 24 -6.09 13.71 5.53
CA GLN A 24 -6.87 12.57 5.03
C GLN A 24 -8.09 13.03 4.25
N LEU A 25 -8.79 14.09 4.69
CA LEU A 25 -9.91 14.65 3.95
C LEU A 25 -9.49 15.17 2.57
N ALA A 26 -8.39 15.92 2.49
CA ALA A 26 -7.86 16.40 1.22
C ALA A 26 -7.49 15.24 0.27
N LEU A 27 -6.94 14.15 0.80
CA LEU A 27 -6.66 12.94 0.04
C LEU A 27 -7.95 12.26 -0.47
N VAL A 28 -8.98 12.17 0.38
CA VAL A 28 -10.31 11.64 0.03
C VAL A 28 -10.93 12.44 -1.11
N ASP A 29 -10.86 13.77 -1.04
CA ASP A 29 -11.36 14.65 -2.11
C ASP A 29 -10.61 14.45 -3.42
N ARG A 30 -9.28 14.29 -3.35
CA ARG A 30 -8.47 14.03 -4.54
C ARG A 30 -8.80 12.69 -5.19
N LEU A 31 -8.96 11.64 -4.38
CA LEU A 31 -9.34 10.31 -4.82
C LEU A 31 -10.76 10.28 -5.42
N SER A 32 -11.70 11.06 -4.86
CA SER A 32 -13.05 11.20 -5.43
C SER A 32 -12.99 11.77 -6.85
N LYS A 33 -12.14 12.78 -7.09
CA LYS A 33 -11.93 13.32 -8.45
C LYS A 33 -11.35 12.29 -9.43
N ILE A 34 -10.57 11.33 -8.94
CA ILE A 34 -10.08 10.22 -9.78
C ILE A 34 -11.25 9.30 -10.13
N GLN A 35 -12.14 8.97 -9.17
CA GLN A 35 -13.35 8.17 -9.44
C GLN A 35 -14.24 8.84 -10.49
N ASP A 36 -14.46 10.15 -10.37
CA ASP A 36 -15.27 10.93 -11.31
C ASP A 36 -14.59 11.12 -12.68
N GLY A 37 -13.27 10.97 -12.73
CA GLY A 37 -12.46 11.08 -13.95
C GLY A 37 -12.61 9.90 -14.91
N PHE A 38 -13.14 8.76 -14.44
CA PHE A 38 -13.47 7.62 -15.30
C PHE A 38 -14.76 7.91 -16.09
N GLY A 39 -14.60 8.66 -17.17
CA GLY A 39 -15.67 8.94 -18.15
C GLY A 39 -15.79 7.86 -19.24
N PRO A 40 -16.66 8.09 -20.24
CA PRO A 40 -16.76 7.21 -21.41
C PRO A 40 -15.41 7.08 -22.13
N ASP A 41 -15.21 5.96 -22.84
CA ASP A 41 -13.93 5.45 -23.36
C ASP A 41 -13.08 6.43 -24.21
N ASN A 42 -13.65 7.55 -24.64
CA ASN A 42 -12.98 8.55 -25.47
C ASN A 42 -12.33 9.71 -24.67
N ARG A 43 -12.38 9.68 -23.33
CA ARG A 43 -11.64 10.63 -22.48
C ARG A 43 -10.30 10.04 -22.04
N PRO A 44 -9.24 10.86 -21.94
CA PRO A 44 -7.99 10.37 -21.37
C PRO A 44 -8.23 9.88 -19.94
N PRO A 45 -7.62 8.76 -19.53
CA PRO A 45 -7.78 8.25 -18.18
C PRO A 45 -7.25 9.27 -17.16
N PRO A 46 -7.83 9.32 -15.95
CA PRO A 46 -7.33 10.21 -14.90
C PRO A 46 -5.91 9.81 -14.50
N THR A 47 -5.09 10.82 -14.15
CA THR A 47 -3.78 10.60 -13.54
C THR A 47 -3.95 9.81 -12.23
N GLY A 48 -3.12 8.79 -12.04
CA GLY A 48 -3.10 7.98 -10.82
C GLY A 48 -2.58 8.75 -9.60
N LEU A 49 -2.46 8.06 -8.47
CA LEU A 49 -2.02 8.67 -7.21
C LEU A 49 -1.00 7.79 -6.48
N TYR A 50 0.15 8.35 -6.14
CA TYR A 50 1.18 7.70 -5.34
C TYR A 50 1.21 8.34 -3.96
N ILE A 51 0.64 7.65 -2.96
CA ILE A 51 0.48 8.14 -1.60
C ILE A 51 1.66 7.67 -0.76
N HIS A 52 2.44 8.59 -0.20
CA HIS A 52 3.59 8.22 0.63
C HIS A 52 3.59 8.89 2.00
N GLY A 53 4.16 8.22 3.00
CA GLY A 53 4.29 8.78 4.35
C GLY A 53 4.59 7.69 5.39
N SER A 54 4.85 8.08 6.62
CA SER A 54 5.23 7.14 7.70
C SER A 54 4.16 6.09 8.01
N VAL A 55 4.56 5.02 8.70
CA VAL A 55 3.63 3.96 9.16
C VAL A 55 2.50 4.57 10.01
N GLY A 56 1.29 4.00 9.96
CA GLY A 56 0.18 4.44 10.82
C GLY A 56 -0.49 5.78 10.43
N THR A 57 -0.15 6.40 9.29
CA THR A 57 -0.84 7.63 8.81
C THR A 57 -2.19 7.38 8.13
N GLY A 58 -2.59 6.11 8.00
CA GLY A 58 -3.89 5.72 7.42
C GLY A 58 -3.91 5.58 5.89
N LYS A 59 -2.75 5.57 5.22
CA LYS A 59 -2.64 5.46 3.75
C LYS A 59 -3.42 4.27 3.18
N SER A 60 -3.13 3.07 3.67
CA SER A 60 -3.75 1.83 3.21
C SER A 60 -5.24 1.77 3.53
N TYR A 61 -5.67 2.42 4.62
CA TYR A 61 -7.08 2.50 4.98
C TYR A 61 -7.86 3.36 3.97
N ILE A 62 -7.35 4.54 3.62
CA ILE A 62 -7.99 5.41 2.63
C ILE A 62 -7.93 4.80 1.23
N ALA A 63 -6.82 4.15 0.86
CA ALA A 63 -6.71 3.41 -0.40
C ALA A 63 -7.70 2.22 -0.46
N SER A 64 -7.91 1.53 0.67
CA SER A 64 -8.95 0.49 0.78
C SER A 64 -10.34 1.08 0.55
N LEU A 65 -10.64 2.22 1.17
CA LEU A 65 -11.93 2.91 1.02
C LEU A 65 -12.17 3.38 -0.42
N PHE A 66 -11.15 3.95 -1.07
CA PHE A 66 -11.22 4.28 -2.49
C PHE A 66 -11.51 3.04 -3.33
N THR A 67 -10.79 1.95 -3.06
CA THR A 67 -10.95 0.69 -3.79
C THR A 67 -12.34 0.14 -3.61
N SER A 68 -12.92 0.13 -2.41
CA SER A 68 -14.27 -0.42 -2.18
C SER A 68 -15.38 0.46 -2.76
N THR A 69 -15.18 1.77 -2.81
CA THR A 69 -16.18 2.74 -3.27
C THR A 69 -16.12 3.05 -4.77
N LEU A 70 -15.13 2.52 -5.49
CA LEU A 70 -15.07 2.61 -6.96
C LEU A 70 -16.39 2.10 -7.59
N PRO A 71 -16.92 2.79 -8.60
CA PRO A 71 -18.10 2.33 -9.34
C PRO A 71 -17.98 0.89 -9.84
N SER A 72 -19.09 0.15 -9.83
CA SER A 72 -19.11 -1.29 -10.18
C SER A 72 -18.68 -1.59 -11.62
N HIS A 73 -18.87 -0.65 -12.54
CA HIS A 73 -18.45 -0.79 -13.94
C HIS A 73 -16.93 -0.63 -14.16
N ILE A 74 -16.18 -0.24 -13.12
CA ILE A 74 -14.72 -0.08 -13.18
C ILE A 74 -14.09 -1.32 -12.57
N SER A 75 -13.46 -2.14 -13.42
CA SER A 75 -12.67 -3.28 -12.95
C SER A 75 -11.43 -2.81 -12.19
N ARG A 76 -11.17 -3.46 -11.05
CA ARG A 76 -10.14 -3.05 -10.11
C ARG A 76 -9.47 -4.28 -9.50
N ARG A 77 -8.17 -4.17 -9.24
CA ARG A 77 -7.41 -5.14 -8.46
C ARG A 77 -6.64 -4.43 -7.37
N ARG A 78 -6.82 -4.87 -6.14
CA ARG A 78 -6.03 -4.45 -4.99
C ARG A 78 -5.16 -5.60 -4.51
N ALA A 79 -3.88 -5.34 -4.31
CA ALA A 79 -2.93 -6.35 -3.86
C ALA A 79 -1.77 -5.69 -3.11
N HIS A 80 -1.11 -6.46 -2.24
CA HIS A 80 0.23 -6.09 -1.79
C HIS A 80 1.18 -6.15 -2.99
N PHE A 81 2.13 -5.22 -3.06
CA PHE A 81 3.00 -5.11 -4.22
C PHE A 81 3.81 -6.38 -4.52
N HIS A 82 4.30 -7.06 -3.48
CA HIS A 82 5.04 -8.31 -3.64
C HIS A 82 4.19 -9.43 -4.26
N GLU A 83 2.94 -9.59 -3.83
CA GLU A 83 2.01 -10.59 -4.38
C GLU A 83 1.73 -10.34 -5.86
N PHE A 84 1.61 -9.07 -6.24
CA PHE A 84 1.48 -8.69 -7.65
C PHE A 84 2.72 -9.09 -8.46
N MET A 85 3.93 -8.84 -7.94
CA MET A 85 5.16 -9.23 -8.63
C MET A 85 5.28 -10.75 -8.78
N LEU A 86 4.87 -11.54 -7.79
CA LEU A 86 4.82 -13.00 -7.91
C LEU A 86 3.89 -13.47 -9.04
N ASP A 87 2.71 -12.88 -9.18
CA ASP A 87 1.80 -13.15 -10.30
C ASP A 87 2.45 -12.79 -11.64
N VAL A 88 3.07 -11.61 -11.74
CA VAL A 88 3.77 -11.18 -12.96
C VAL A 88 4.91 -12.15 -13.33
N HIS A 89 5.72 -12.59 -12.37
CA HIS A 89 6.79 -13.57 -12.60
C HIS A 89 6.23 -14.92 -13.07
N SER A 90 5.10 -15.37 -12.49
CA SER A 90 4.41 -16.59 -12.92
C SER A 90 3.94 -16.49 -14.37
N ARG A 91 3.28 -15.38 -14.76
CA ARG A 91 2.83 -15.13 -16.14
C ARG A 91 4.01 -15.07 -17.10
N LEU A 92 5.11 -14.42 -16.70
CA LEU A 92 6.33 -14.32 -17.49
C LEU A 92 6.97 -15.70 -17.72
N HIS A 93 7.02 -16.54 -16.69
CA HIS A 93 7.52 -17.91 -16.81
C HIS A 93 6.67 -18.75 -17.74
N GLN A 94 5.34 -18.70 -17.60
CA GLN A 94 4.41 -19.40 -18.49
C GLN A 94 4.56 -18.96 -19.95
N ALA A 95 4.58 -17.64 -20.20
CA ALA A 95 4.75 -17.10 -21.54
C ALA A 95 6.06 -17.57 -22.20
N ARG A 96 7.17 -17.57 -21.44
CA ARG A 96 8.47 -18.04 -21.94
C ARG A 96 8.52 -19.55 -22.18
N SER A 97 7.83 -20.34 -21.35
CA SER A 97 7.77 -21.80 -21.49
C SER A 97 6.90 -22.26 -22.65
N SER A 98 5.87 -21.49 -23.01
CA SER A 98 4.99 -21.77 -24.15
C SER A 98 5.50 -21.21 -25.49
N SER A 99 6.49 -20.32 -25.46
CA SER A 99 7.09 -19.72 -26.66
C SER A 99 8.15 -20.65 -27.25
N SER A 100 8.18 -20.79 -28.59
CA SER A 100 9.30 -21.48 -29.24
C SER A 100 10.60 -20.68 -29.03
N ARG A 101 11.77 -21.35 -29.00
CA ARG A 101 13.07 -20.66 -28.84
C ARG A 101 13.36 -19.58 -29.90
N TYR A 102 12.57 -19.53 -30.97
CA TYR A 102 12.69 -18.54 -32.06
C TYR A 102 11.73 -17.35 -31.91
N ASP A 103 10.75 -17.44 -31.00
CA ASP A 103 9.82 -16.34 -30.71
C ASP A 103 10.49 -15.36 -29.75
N SER A 104 11.06 -14.29 -30.30
CA SER A 104 11.96 -13.34 -29.63
C SER A 104 11.23 -12.09 -29.11
N ALA A 105 9.89 -12.08 -29.15
CA ALA A 105 9.10 -10.96 -28.67
C ALA A 105 9.07 -10.91 -27.13
N ASP A 106 9.23 -9.71 -26.58
CA ASP A 106 9.09 -9.50 -25.14
C ASP A 106 7.62 -9.67 -24.69
N PRO A 107 7.33 -10.59 -23.75
CA PRO A 107 5.97 -10.84 -23.29
C PRO A 107 5.42 -9.77 -22.34
N LEU A 108 6.26 -8.92 -21.73
CA LEU A 108 5.82 -7.95 -20.72
C LEU A 108 4.76 -6.96 -21.22
N PRO A 109 4.87 -6.38 -22.44
CA PRO A 109 3.81 -5.56 -23.01
C PRO A 109 2.48 -6.29 -23.16
N ILE A 110 2.50 -7.57 -23.51
CA ILE A 110 1.29 -8.38 -23.65
C ILE A 110 0.66 -8.59 -22.27
N ILE A 111 1.47 -8.98 -21.28
CA ILE A 111 1.02 -9.15 -19.89
C ILE A 111 0.44 -7.85 -19.34
N GLY A 112 1.08 -6.70 -19.59
CA GLY A 112 0.56 -5.39 -19.16
C GLY A 112 -0.83 -5.06 -19.74
N ARG A 113 -1.07 -5.42 -21.01
CA ARG A 113 -2.41 -5.26 -21.63
C ARG A 113 -3.44 -6.24 -21.07
N GLN A 114 -3.03 -7.48 -20.77
CA GLN A 114 -3.91 -8.47 -20.13
C GLN A 114 -4.32 -8.00 -18.74
N ILE A 115 -3.37 -7.54 -17.92
CA ILE A 115 -3.64 -6.97 -16.60
C ILE A 115 -4.60 -5.77 -16.71
N HIS A 116 -4.44 -4.90 -17.71
CA HIS A 116 -5.38 -3.81 -17.95
C HIS A 116 -6.79 -4.31 -18.31
N ALA A 117 -6.90 -5.32 -19.19
CA ALA A 117 -8.18 -5.92 -19.54
C ALA A 117 -8.89 -6.57 -18.33
N GLU A 118 -8.12 -7.18 -17.43
CA GLU A 118 -8.62 -7.72 -16.16
C GLU A 118 -9.00 -6.62 -15.17
N SER A 119 -8.26 -5.51 -15.14
CA SER A 119 -8.38 -4.45 -14.14
C SER A 119 -7.92 -3.11 -14.67
N ARG A 120 -8.86 -2.20 -14.91
CA ARG A 120 -8.58 -0.82 -15.31
C ARG A 120 -7.87 -0.03 -14.22
N VAL A 121 -8.07 -0.39 -12.96
CA VAL A 121 -7.43 0.24 -11.80
C VAL A 121 -6.61 -0.76 -11.00
N LEU A 122 -5.33 -0.46 -10.81
CA LEU A 122 -4.45 -1.18 -9.89
C LEU A 122 -4.27 -0.38 -8.61
N CYS A 123 -4.62 -1.00 -7.48
CA CYS A 123 -4.43 -0.45 -6.15
C CYS A 123 -3.34 -1.23 -5.41
N PHE A 124 -2.16 -0.64 -5.25
CA PHE A 124 -1.05 -1.28 -4.55
C PHE A 124 -0.97 -0.84 -3.10
N ASP A 125 -0.94 -1.82 -2.21
CA ASP A 125 -0.47 -1.62 -0.84
C ASP A 125 1.03 -1.90 -0.75
N GLU A 126 1.72 -1.10 0.07
CA GLU A 126 3.14 -1.29 0.39
C GLU A 126 4.04 -1.32 -0.85
N PHE A 127 3.84 -0.37 -1.76
CA PHE A 127 4.64 -0.25 -2.97
C PHE A 127 6.10 0.02 -2.63
N GLN A 128 6.95 -0.98 -2.81
CA GLN A 128 8.38 -0.92 -2.57
C GLN A 128 9.10 -1.84 -3.55
N VAL A 129 10.26 -1.40 -4.03
CA VAL A 129 11.09 -2.18 -4.94
C VAL A 129 12.41 -2.45 -4.23
N THR A 130 12.77 -3.72 -4.15
CA THR A 130 13.96 -4.21 -3.43
C THR A 130 14.97 -4.93 -4.34
N ASP A 131 14.60 -5.23 -5.59
CA ASP A 131 15.44 -5.96 -6.55
C ASP A 131 15.44 -5.28 -7.92
N ILE A 132 16.59 -5.34 -8.63
CA ILE A 132 16.78 -4.76 -9.96
C ILE A 132 15.98 -5.49 -11.05
N ALA A 133 15.76 -6.80 -10.93
CA ALA A 133 14.97 -7.58 -11.86
C ALA A 133 13.51 -7.10 -11.88
N ASP A 134 12.94 -6.86 -10.70
CA ASP A 134 11.60 -6.30 -10.54
C ASP A 134 11.51 -4.90 -11.13
N ALA A 135 12.52 -4.06 -10.88
CA ALA A 135 12.62 -2.73 -11.47
C ALA A 135 12.56 -2.75 -13.01
N MET A 136 13.31 -3.65 -13.65
CA MET A 136 13.32 -3.79 -15.11
C MET A 136 11.98 -4.30 -15.66
N ILE A 137 11.33 -5.23 -14.94
CA ILE A 137 10.01 -5.74 -15.30
C ILE A 137 8.96 -4.64 -15.23
N LEU A 138 8.95 -3.87 -14.14
CA LEU A 138 7.97 -2.82 -13.87
C LEU A 138 7.94 -1.77 -14.96
N GLN A 139 9.11 -1.29 -15.42
CA GLN A 139 9.16 -0.25 -16.45
C GLN A 139 8.39 -0.64 -17.71
N ARG A 140 8.59 -1.86 -18.19
CA ARG A 140 8.02 -2.32 -19.46
C ARG A 140 6.54 -2.69 -19.29
N LEU A 141 6.23 -3.37 -18.19
CA LEU A 141 4.88 -3.83 -17.89
C LEU A 141 3.94 -2.67 -17.56
N MET A 142 4.34 -1.75 -16.66
CA MET A 142 3.54 -0.57 -16.31
C MET A 142 3.46 0.41 -17.47
N GLY A 143 4.52 0.54 -18.29
CA GLY A 143 4.45 1.33 -19.52
C GLY A 143 3.32 0.87 -20.45
N SER A 144 3.18 -0.45 -20.65
CA SER A 144 2.08 -1.02 -21.44
C SER A 144 0.71 -0.87 -20.77
N PHE A 145 0.63 -1.08 -19.44
CA PHE A 145 -0.60 -0.89 -18.66
C PHE A 145 -1.12 0.55 -18.77
N TRP A 146 -0.26 1.56 -18.58
CA TRP A 146 -0.63 2.98 -18.70
C TRP A 146 -0.93 3.39 -20.13
N ALA A 147 -0.24 2.81 -21.13
CA ALA A 147 -0.53 3.05 -22.54
C ALA A 147 -1.92 2.50 -22.94
N ALA A 148 -2.37 1.42 -22.31
CA ALA A 148 -3.70 0.85 -22.50
C ALA A 148 -4.82 1.63 -21.79
N GLY A 149 -4.48 2.63 -20.97
CA GLY A 149 -5.44 3.48 -20.25
C GLY A 149 -5.60 3.12 -18.77
N GLY A 150 -4.74 2.24 -18.24
CA GLY A 150 -4.79 1.85 -16.84
C GLY A 150 -4.45 2.98 -15.88
N VAL A 151 -5.01 2.90 -14.67
CA VAL A 151 -4.79 3.87 -13.59
C VAL A 151 -4.21 3.16 -12.38
N MET A 152 -3.21 3.76 -11.74
CA MET A 152 -2.55 3.22 -10.55
C MET A 152 -2.80 4.12 -9.35
N VAL A 153 -3.24 3.52 -8.24
CA VAL A 153 -3.21 4.13 -6.90
C VAL A 153 -2.32 3.29 -6.02
N ALA A 154 -1.31 3.89 -5.38
CA ALA A 154 -0.36 3.14 -4.57
C ALA A 154 -0.12 3.79 -3.22
N THR A 155 0.16 2.98 -2.20
CA THR A 155 0.60 3.44 -0.89
C THR A 155 2.01 2.97 -0.60
N SER A 156 2.87 3.84 -0.08
CA SER A 156 4.26 3.50 0.27
C SER A 156 4.75 4.25 1.50
N ASN A 157 5.77 3.70 2.17
CA ASN A 157 6.51 4.41 3.21
C ASN A 157 7.66 5.26 2.64
N ARG A 158 7.94 5.15 1.33
CA ARG A 158 9.00 5.90 0.64
C ARG A 158 8.38 6.82 -0.41
N ALA A 159 8.98 7.99 -0.60
CA ALA A 159 8.66 8.83 -1.76
C ALA A 159 9.16 8.15 -3.05
N PRO A 160 8.61 8.47 -4.24
CA PRO A 160 9.05 7.89 -5.50
C PRO A 160 10.57 7.98 -5.73
N GLU A 161 11.17 9.11 -5.39
CA GLU A 161 12.60 9.36 -5.52
C GLU A 161 13.44 8.45 -4.61
N LYS A 162 12.86 7.91 -3.54
CA LYS A 162 13.53 7.00 -2.59
C LYS A 162 13.24 5.53 -2.85
N LEU A 163 12.50 5.21 -3.91
CA LEU A 163 12.28 3.82 -4.30
C LEU A 163 13.57 3.22 -4.83
N TYR A 164 13.95 2.04 -4.33
CA TYR A 164 15.21 1.35 -4.69
C TYR A 164 16.47 2.20 -4.42
N GLU A 165 16.41 3.07 -3.41
CA GLU A 165 17.54 3.88 -2.95
C GLU A 165 18.69 2.94 -2.55
N ASP A 166 19.92 3.29 -2.97
CA ASP A 166 21.13 2.47 -2.81
C ASP A 166 21.10 1.08 -3.48
N GLY A 167 20.12 0.80 -4.33
CA GLY A 167 20.04 -0.42 -5.11
C GLY A 167 21.16 -0.53 -6.17
N LEU A 168 21.57 -1.77 -6.48
CA LEU A 168 22.54 -2.04 -7.53
C LEU A 168 21.99 -1.58 -8.89
N ASN A 169 22.82 -0.88 -9.68
CA ASN A 169 22.44 -0.34 -11.00
C ASN A 169 21.16 0.52 -10.98
N ARG A 170 20.96 1.30 -9.91
CA ARG A 170 19.82 2.22 -9.72
C ARG A 170 19.50 3.11 -10.93
N ASP A 171 20.51 3.50 -11.71
CA ASP A 171 20.32 4.32 -12.91
C ASP A 171 19.37 3.66 -13.93
N LEU A 172 19.35 2.32 -14.00
CA LEU A 172 18.42 1.57 -14.83
C LEU A 172 16.97 1.69 -14.36
N PHE A 173 16.73 2.07 -13.10
CA PHE A 173 15.39 2.23 -12.52
C PHE A 173 14.89 3.68 -12.57
N LEU A 174 15.76 4.68 -12.73
CA LEU A 174 15.37 6.08 -12.85
C LEU A 174 14.32 6.35 -13.96
N PRO A 175 14.37 5.68 -15.13
CA PRO A 175 13.32 5.81 -16.14
C PRO A 175 11.93 5.40 -15.64
N PHE A 176 11.84 4.35 -14.80
CA PHE A 176 10.57 3.97 -14.18
C PHE A 176 10.09 5.02 -13.18
N ILE A 177 10.97 5.56 -12.33
CA ILE A 177 10.60 6.64 -11.39
C ILE A 177 10.07 7.86 -12.15
N ALA A 178 10.70 8.24 -13.27
CA ALA A 178 10.23 9.33 -14.12
C ALA A 178 8.84 9.02 -14.70
N MET A 179 8.63 7.80 -15.22
CA MET A 179 7.34 7.35 -15.74
C MET A 179 6.25 7.35 -14.64
N LEU A 180 6.57 6.88 -13.45
CA LEU A 180 5.69 6.86 -12.29
C LEU A 180 5.25 8.29 -11.93
N LYS A 181 6.18 9.26 -11.89
CA LYS A 181 5.86 10.66 -11.60
C LYS A 181 5.05 11.35 -12.71
N GLN A 182 5.16 10.88 -13.94
CA GLN A 182 4.35 11.38 -15.06
C GLN A 182 2.92 10.85 -15.01
N ARG A 183 2.74 9.59 -14.58
CA ARG A 183 1.45 8.88 -14.59
C ARG A 183 0.70 8.94 -13.26
N CYS A 184 1.40 9.23 -12.18
CA CYS A 184 0.85 9.36 -10.83
C CYS A 184 1.24 10.71 -10.22
N GLU A 185 0.25 11.41 -9.68
CA GLU A 185 0.50 12.54 -8.78
C GLU A 185 1.09 12.01 -7.46
N THR A 186 2.15 12.64 -6.95
CA THR A 186 2.78 12.26 -5.69
C THR A 186 2.11 12.99 -4.54
N TRP A 187 1.55 12.22 -3.59
CA TRP A 187 0.77 12.76 -2.49
C TRP A 187 1.38 12.39 -1.13
N PRO A 188 1.99 13.36 -0.40
CA PRO A 188 2.46 13.12 0.96
C PRO A 188 1.27 13.03 1.92
N LEU A 189 1.16 11.93 2.65
CA LEU A 189 0.18 11.74 3.73
C LEU A 189 0.88 11.62 5.09
N GLY A 190 0.78 12.70 5.85
CA GLY A 190 1.46 12.91 7.13
C GLY A 190 2.63 13.90 6.95
N GLY A 191 2.60 15.02 7.67
CA GLY A 191 3.61 16.07 7.60
C GLY A 191 3.56 17.07 8.77
N ALA A 192 4.75 17.43 9.26
CA ALA A 192 5.16 18.32 10.38
C ALA A 192 4.68 18.00 11.80
N LYS A 193 3.39 17.74 12.02
CA LYS A 193 2.87 17.42 13.37
C LYS A 193 2.70 15.91 13.51
N ASP A 194 3.61 15.31 14.26
CA ASP A 194 3.50 13.91 14.65
C ASP A 194 2.32 13.76 15.62
N TYR A 195 1.14 13.39 15.11
CA TYR A 195 -0.04 13.15 15.95
C TYR A 195 0.12 11.95 16.88
N ARG A 196 1.19 11.15 16.74
CA ARG A 196 1.58 10.19 17.78
C ARG A 196 2.02 10.91 19.07
N LEU A 197 2.62 12.10 18.97
CA LEU A 197 3.01 12.91 20.14
C LEU A 197 1.80 13.52 20.86
N LEU A 198 0.67 13.73 20.18
CA LEU A 198 -0.58 14.16 20.83
C LEU A 198 -1.19 13.05 21.72
N ARG A 199 -0.78 11.79 21.55
CA ARG A 199 -1.06 10.73 22.54
C ARG A 199 -0.13 10.77 23.75
N SER A 200 1.02 11.42 23.62
CA SER A 200 2.06 11.45 24.66
C SER A 200 1.85 12.52 25.72
N GLU A 201 0.86 13.41 25.58
CA GLU A 201 0.45 14.31 26.68
C GLU A 201 -0.32 13.56 27.78
N GLY A 202 -0.64 12.28 27.57
CA GLY A 202 -1.07 11.34 28.61
C GLY A 202 -0.20 10.09 28.60
N GLN A 203 0.90 10.11 29.37
CA GLN A 203 1.84 9.01 29.62
C GLN A 203 2.65 8.53 28.39
N THR A 204 3.86 9.07 28.23
CA THR A 204 4.96 8.40 27.53
C THR A 204 5.23 7.04 28.18
N GLN A 205 4.64 5.96 27.65
CA GLN A 205 5.17 4.62 27.91
C GLN A 205 6.44 4.45 27.07
N LYS A 206 7.56 4.22 27.75
CA LYS A 206 8.84 3.90 27.11
C LYS A 206 8.66 2.55 26.39
N VAL A 207 8.78 2.54 25.06
CA VAL A 207 8.59 1.32 24.23
C VAL A 207 9.90 0.76 23.67
N PHE A 208 11.02 1.46 23.90
CA PHE A 208 12.35 1.02 23.54
C PHE A 208 13.24 0.97 24.79
N PHE A 209 13.82 -0.20 25.03
CA PHE A 209 14.69 -0.46 26.17
C PHE A 209 16.03 -0.95 25.66
N THR A 210 17.10 -0.27 26.07
CA THR A 210 18.48 -0.71 25.85
C THR A 210 19.06 -1.41 27.07
N ASP A 211 18.41 -1.26 28.23
CA ASP A 211 18.76 -1.91 29.48
C ASP A 211 17.68 -2.96 29.83
N PRO A 212 18.05 -4.26 29.93
CA PRO A 212 17.15 -5.32 30.34
C PRO A 212 16.49 -5.12 31.72
N ALA A 213 17.18 -4.49 32.67
CA ALA A 213 16.62 -4.23 34.00
C ALA A 213 15.52 -3.15 33.97
N GLU A 214 15.72 -2.15 33.11
CA GLU A 214 14.73 -1.09 32.88
C GLU A 214 13.47 -1.63 32.20
N PHE A 215 13.65 -2.55 31.23
CA PHE A 215 12.54 -3.27 30.61
C PHE A 215 11.75 -4.04 31.66
N GLN A 216 12.44 -4.84 32.49
CA GLN A 216 11.80 -5.69 33.48
C GLN A 216 10.96 -4.88 34.48
N SER A 217 11.51 -3.79 35.01
CA SER A 217 10.77 -2.91 35.94
C SER A 217 9.54 -2.24 35.31
N THR A 218 9.65 -1.79 34.06
CA THR A 218 8.53 -1.17 33.34
C THR A 218 7.47 -2.19 32.98
N PHE A 219 7.89 -3.40 32.62
CA PHE A 219 7.01 -4.52 32.32
C PHE A 219 6.25 -4.97 33.58
N GLU A 220 6.91 -5.11 34.73
CA GLU A 220 6.28 -5.44 36.02
C GLU A 220 5.30 -4.36 36.50
N ALA A 221 5.64 -3.08 36.30
CA ALA A 221 4.74 -1.97 36.59
C ALA A 221 3.50 -1.99 35.67
N ALA A 222 3.67 -2.29 34.39
CA ALA A 222 2.58 -2.40 33.43
C ALA A 222 1.70 -3.63 33.70
N THR A 223 2.26 -4.69 34.30
CA THR A 223 1.53 -5.90 34.66
C THR A 223 0.92 -5.88 36.06
N GLY A 224 1.18 -4.83 36.83
CA GLY A 224 0.70 -4.72 38.22
C GLY A 224 1.15 -5.88 39.10
N GLY A 225 2.23 -6.57 38.74
CA GLY A 225 2.70 -7.79 39.42
C GLY A 225 1.81 -9.02 39.23
N GLN A 226 0.87 -9.01 38.27
CA GLN A 226 0.02 -10.18 37.99
C GLN A 226 0.80 -11.33 37.36
N GLN A 227 0.41 -12.56 37.67
CA GLN A 227 1.05 -13.76 37.17
C GLN A 227 0.75 -13.95 35.68
N LEU A 228 1.81 -13.98 34.86
CA LEU A 228 1.68 -14.20 33.43
C LEU A 228 1.54 -15.69 33.13
N VAL A 229 0.58 -16.03 32.28
CA VAL A 229 0.32 -17.40 31.82
C VAL A 229 0.78 -17.52 30.37
N ALA A 230 1.44 -18.64 30.04
CA ALA A 230 1.85 -18.93 28.67
C ALA A 230 0.62 -19.15 27.78
N HIS A 231 0.49 -18.33 26.74
CA HIS A 231 -0.55 -18.43 25.72
C HIS A 231 0.09 -18.80 24.38
N GLU A 232 -0.50 -19.77 23.69
CA GLU A 232 -0.11 -20.12 22.33
C GLU A 232 -0.90 -19.28 21.33
N ILE A 233 -0.23 -18.37 20.63
CA ILE A 233 -0.81 -17.60 19.53
C ILE A 233 -0.45 -18.29 18.21
N PRO A 234 -1.44 -18.78 17.44
CA PRO A 234 -1.18 -19.29 16.10
C PRO A 234 -0.77 -18.13 15.19
N VAL A 235 0.34 -18.30 14.47
CA VAL A 235 0.79 -17.34 13.44
C VAL A 235 0.87 -18.01 12.07
N MET A 236 1.10 -17.20 11.03
CA MET A 236 1.12 -17.71 9.64
C MET A 236 2.07 -18.89 9.45
N MET A 237 1.76 -19.72 8.45
CA MET A 237 2.53 -20.91 8.08
C MET A 237 2.58 -22.00 9.18
N GLY A 238 1.51 -22.13 9.97
CA GLY A 238 1.34 -23.22 10.96
C GLY A 238 2.28 -23.12 12.17
N ARG A 239 2.97 -22.00 12.36
CA ARG A 239 3.85 -21.78 13.51
C ARG A 239 3.02 -21.34 14.71
N LYS A 240 3.48 -21.72 15.90
CA LYS A 240 2.89 -21.28 17.17
C LYS A 240 3.89 -20.41 17.90
N LEU A 241 3.44 -19.25 18.36
CA LEU A 241 4.22 -18.34 19.18
C LEU A 241 3.72 -18.46 20.62
N VAL A 242 4.60 -18.90 21.52
CA VAL A 242 4.30 -18.93 22.94
C VAL A 242 4.65 -17.56 23.51
N VAL A 243 3.65 -16.85 24.03
CA VAL A 243 3.86 -15.55 24.69
C VAL A 243 3.31 -15.61 26.10
N ALA A 244 3.98 -14.93 27.04
CA ALA A 244 3.47 -14.77 28.40
C ALA A 244 2.47 -13.59 28.40
N ALA A 245 1.21 -13.86 28.74
CA ALA A 245 0.13 -12.87 28.73
C ALA A 245 -0.64 -12.89 30.07
N MET A 246 -1.30 -11.78 30.41
CA MET A 246 -2.21 -11.73 31.55
C MET A 246 -3.48 -12.51 31.24
N GLN A 247 -4.04 -13.19 32.23
CA GLN A 247 -5.39 -13.73 32.16
C GLN A 247 -6.37 -12.56 32.33
N THR A 248 -7.13 -12.24 31.28
CA THR A 248 -8.26 -11.31 31.37
C THR A 248 -9.53 -12.11 31.68
N ASP A 249 -10.31 -11.69 32.67
CA ASP A 249 -11.58 -12.33 33.11
C ASP A 249 -12.74 -12.24 32.08
N GLU A 250 -12.45 -12.13 30.78
CA GLU A 250 -13.44 -12.18 29.71
C GLU A 250 -13.19 -13.41 28.83
N ASP A 251 -13.63 -14.58 29.32
CA ASP A 251 -13.99 -15.75 28.50
C ASP A 251 -15.53 -15.83 28.38
#